data_AF-A0A2J0LTW5-F1
#
_entry.id   AF-A0A2J0LTW5-F1
#
_cell.length_a   1.000
_cell.length_b   1.000
_cell.length_c   1.000
_cell.angle_alpha   90.00
_cell.angle_beta   90.00
_cell.angle_gamma   90.00
#
_symmetry.space_group_name_H-M   'P 1'
#
loop_
_entity.id
_entity.type
_entity.pdbx_description
1 polymer ?
#
loop_
_entity_poly.entity_id
_entity_poly.type
_entity_poly.pdbx_seq_one_letter_code
_entity_poly.pdbx_strand_id
1 'polypeptide(L)'
;MFFSDPIGDMNISLFLLVVSFVIASSIGIFKKNRYIFWMTFSILGNISFLLNAGSRMFIFYHVVWIQYIAIFFWPFINIFLIIKYFKEHENN
;
A
#
# COMPACT_ATOMS: atom_id res chain seq x y z
N MET A 1 3.90 1.73 23.00
CA MET A 1 2.95 1.83 21.88
C MET A 1 3.73 2.45 20.72
N PHE A 2 3.73 1.84 19.53
CA PHE A 2 4.46 2.30 18.34
C PHE A 2 3.97 3.67 17.81
N PHE A 3 3.59 4.65 18.64
CA PHE A 3 2.88 5.86 18.20
C PHE A 3 3.13 7.06 19.11
N SER A 4 4.38 7.27 19.53
CA SER A 4 4.76 8.46 20.32
C SER A 4 5.65 9.43 19.55
N ASP A 5 6.40 8.93 18.56
CA ASP A 5 7.31 9.73 17.76
C ASP A 5 6.84 9.79 16.29
N PRO A 6 6.28 10.93 15.84
CA PRO A 6 5.86 11.14 14.46
C PRO A 6 6.95 10.86 13.42
N ILE A 7 8.22 11.12 13.78
CA ILE A 7 9.36 10.94 12.87
C ILE A 7 9.64 9.46 12.66
N GLY A 8 9.73 8.69 13.75
CA GLY A 8 9.86 7.24 13.70
C GLY A 8 8.75 6.57 12.89
N ASP A 9 7.49 6.96 13.12
CA ASP A 9 6.34 6.37 12.44
C ASP A 9 6.38 6.63 10.92
N MET A 10 6.75 7.85 10.52
CA MET A 10 6.92 8.22 9.11
C MET A 10 8.05 7.41 8.45
N ASN A 11 9.18 7.27 9.13
CA ASN A 11 10.31 6.49 8.63
C ASN A 11 9.95 5.01 8.45
N ILE A 12 9.17 4.44 9.37
CA ILE A 12 8.67 3.06 9.26
C ILE A 12 7.74 2.92 8.06
N SER A 13 6.78 3.83 7.88
CA SER A 13 5.87 3.79 6.73
C SER A 13 6.61 3.93 5.39
N LEU A 14 7.62 4.81 5.31
CA LEU A 14 8.45 4.95 4.12
C LEU A 14 9.30 3.71 3.86
N PHE A 15 9.92 3.14 4.90
CA PHE A 15 10.69 1.92 4.79
C PHE A 15 9.82 0.76 4.25
N LEU A 16 8.63 0.58 4.82
CA LEU A 16 7.67 -0.42 4.35
C LEU A 16 7.21 -0.18 2.91
N LEU A 17 7.02 1.08 2.52
CA LEU A 17 6.66 1.43 1.14
C LEU A 17 7.77 1.06 0.14
N VAL A 18 9.04 1.31 0.50
CA VAL A 18 10.20 0.92 -0.32
C VAL A 18 10.29 -0.60 -0.43
N VAL A 19 10.15 -1.32 0.70
CA VAL A 19 10.13 -2.80 0.70
C VAL A 19 8.99 -3.33 -0.17
N SER A 20 7.80 -2.73 -0.07
CA SER A 20 6.63 -3.06 -0.89
C SER A 20 6.91 -2.90 -2.39
N PHE A 21 7.60 -1.82 -2.76
CA PHE A 21 8.01 -1.58 -4.14
C PHE A 21 9.01 -2.64 -4.65
N VAL A 22 10.00 -3.01 -3.84
CA VAL A 22 10.97 -4.05 -4.20
C VAL A 22 10.26 -5.40 -4.42
N ILE A 23 9.41 -5.81 -3.47
CA ILE A 23 8.67 -7.08 -3.57
C ILE A 23 7.76 -7.10 -4.81
N ALA A 24 6.98 -6.04 -5.02
CA ALA A 24 6.11 -5.92 -6.19
C ALA A 24 6.91 -5.98 -7.49
N SER A 25 8.04 -5.26 -7.56
CA SER A 25 8.94 -5.25 -8.72
C SER A 25 9.48 -6.64 -9.02
N SER A 26 9.98 -7.36 -8.01
CA SER A 26 10.46 -8.73 -8.17
C SER A 26 9.37 -9.63 -8.76
N ILE A 27 8.16 -9.62 -8.18
CA ILE A 27 7.03 -10.45 -8.66
C ILE A 27 6.64 -10.06 -10.09
N GLY A 28 6.53 -8.77 -10.38
CA GLY A 28 6.18 -8.26 -11.71
C GLY A 28 7.17 -8.69 -12.80
N ILE A 29 8.47 -8.69 -12.48
CA ILE A 29 9.53 -9.14 -13.38
C ILE A 29 9.43 -10.66 -13.62
N PHE A 30 9.30 -11.46 -12.55
CA PHE A 30 9.22 -12.92 -12.66
C PHE A 30 7.97 -13.38 -13.44
N LYS A 31 6.83 -12.73 -13.20
CA LYS A 31 5.58 -13.04 -13.91
C LYS A 31 5.47 -12.37 -15.27
N LYS A 32 6.41 -11.47 -15.63
CA LYS A 32 6.35 -10.62 -16.83
C LYS A 32 5.01 -9.90 -17.02
N ASN A 33 4.30 -9.63 -15.91
CA ASN A 33 2.95 -9.08 -15.93
C ASN A 33 2.91 -7.79 -15.11
N ARG A 34 2.74 -6.67 -15.82
CA ARG A 34 2.62 -5.33 -15.21
C ARG A 34 1.40 -5.22 -14.30
N TYR A 35 0.34 -5.97 -14.58
CA TYR A 35 -0.86 -5.97 -13.75
C TYR A 35 -0.59 -6.51 -12.34
N ILE A 36 0.12 -7.64 -12.25
CA ILE A 36 0.48 -8.25 -10.97
C ILE A 36 1.38 -7.32 -10.15
N PHE A 37 2.31 -6.61 -10.82
CA PHE A 37 3.09 -5.55 -10.17
C PHE A 37 2.19 -4.50 -9.51
N TRP A 38 1.26 -3.89 -10.27
CA TRP A 38 0.40 -2.83 -9.74
C TRP A 38 -0.53 -3.33 -8.65
N MET A 39 -1.09 -4.53 -8.79
CA MET A 39 -1.93 -5.15 -7.78
C MET A 39 -1.16 -5.38 -6.47
N THR A 40 0.01 -6.03 -6.55
CA THR A 40 0.85 -6.32 -5.39
C THR A 40 1.36 -5.04 -4.73
N PHE A 41 1.81 -4.06 -5.51
CA PHE A 41 2.26 -2.77 -4.99
C PHE A 41 1.12 -2.02 -4.31
N SER A 42 -0.08 -2.00 -4.89
CA SER A 42 -1.23 -1.32 -4.31
C SER A 42 -1.63 -1.92 -2.95
N ILE A 43 -1.64 -3.24 -2.84
CA ILE A 43 -1.97 -3.95 -1.59
C ILE A 43 -0.90 -3.67 -0.51
N LEU A 44 0.38 -3.90 -0.83
CA LEU A 44 1.47 -3.74 0.14
C LEU A 44 1.71 -2.27 0.52
N GLY A 45 1.61 -1.37 -0.46
CA GLY A 45 1.69 0.08 -0.24
C GLY A 45 0.58 0.57 0.68
N ASN A 46 -0.64 0.06 0.53
CA ASN A 46 -1.74 0.41 1.45
C ASN A 46 -1.46 -0.06 2.89
N ILE A 47 -0.95 -1.29 3.06
CA ILE A 47 -0.55 -1.83 4.37
C ILE A 47 0.52 -0.95 5.05
N SER A 48 1.46 -0.43 4.26
CA SER A 48 2.56 0.43 4.76
C SER A 48 2.07 1.70 5.47
N PHE A 49 0.89 2.21 5.11
CA PHE A 49 0.24 3.34 5.77
C PHE A 49 -0.80 2.92 6.80
N LEU A 50 -1.49 1.79 6.59
CA LEU A 50 -2.51 1.27 7.52
C LEU A 50 -1.93 0.88 8.88
N LEU A 51 -0.71 0.35 8.91
CA LEU A 51 -0.03 0.00 10.16
C LEU A 51 0.15 1.20 11.10
N ASN A 52 0.29 2.39 10.52
CA ASN A 52 0.43 3.64 11.25
C ASN A 52 -0.82 4.52 11.20
N ALA A 53 -1.99 3.97 10.81
CA ALA A 53 -3.25 4.71 10.66
C ALA A 53 -3.69 5.47 11.91
N GLY A 54 -3.28 5.04 13.12
CA GLY A 54 -3.56 5.74 14.38
C GLY A 54 -2.50 6.74 14.82
N SER A 55 -1.42 6.91 14.05
CA SER A 55 -0.28 7.76 14.40
C SER A 55 -0.61 9.25 14.26
N ARG A 56 0.05 10.07 15.09
CA ARG A 56 0.05 11.54 14.95
C ARG A 56 0.88 12.02 13.76
N MET A 57 1.62 11.14 13.06
CA MET A 57 2.45 11.50 11.90
C MET A 57 1.65 12.23 10.83
N PHE A 58 0.40 11.83 10.59
CA PHE A 58 -0.41 12.44 9.55
C PHE A 58 -0.78 13.89 9.86
N ILE A 59 -0.97 14.21 11.14
CA ILE A 59 -1.23 15.59 11.60
C ILE A 59 0.08 16.38 11.59
N PHE A 60 1.16 15.79 12.12
CA PHE A 60 2.48 16.43 12.23
C PHE A 60 3.05 16.84 10.87
N TYR A 61 2.94 15.97 9.86
CA TYR A 61 3.40 16.26 8.49
C TYR A 61 2.32 16.90 7.61
N HIS A 62 1.15 17.27 8.15
CA HIS A 62 0.03 17.84 7.40
C HIS A 62 -0.44 16.97 6.20
N VAL A 63 -0.39 15.65 6.36
CA VAL A 63 -0.76 14.63 5.35
C VAL A 63 -1.96 13.77 5.77
N VAL A 64 -2.88 14.33 6.57
CA VAL A 64 -4.13 13.66 7.01
C VAL A 64 -4.95 13.15 5.82
N TRP A 65 -4.88 13.81 4.67
CA TRP A 65 -5.52 13.33 3.45
C TRP A 65 -5.00 11.95 3.00
N ILE A 66 -3.71 11.63 3.19
CA ILE A 66 -3.13 10.31 2.90
C ILE A 66 -3.74 9.25 3.81
N GLN A 67 -3.95 9.57 5.09
CA GLN A 67 -4.61 8.69 6.05
C GLN A 67 -6.04 8.35 5.59
N TYR A 68 -6.82 9.36 5.19
CA TYR A 68 -8.17 9.14 4.66
C TYR A 68 -8.17 8.32 3.38
N ILE A 69 -7.23 8.56 2.46
CA ILE A 69 -7.10 7.75 1.24
C ILE A 69 -6.76 6.30 1.61
N ALA A 70 -5.78 6.07 2.47
CA ALA A 70 -5.33 4.74 2.84
C ALA A 70 -6.43 3.93 3.56
N ILE A 71 -7.26 4.56 4.38
CA ILE A 71 -8.31 3.87 5.14
C ILE A 71 -9.57 3.68 4.30
N PHE A 72 -10.01 4.70 3.56
CA PHE A 72 -11.32 4.68 2.91
C PHE A 72 -11.24 4.37 1.42
N PHE A 73 -10.38 5.03 0.65
CA PHE A 73 -10.41 4.91 -0.82
C PHE A 73 -9.57 3.74 -1.36
N TRP A 74 -8.37 3.57 -0.82
CA TRP A 74 -7.40 2.61 -1.30
C TRP A 74 -7.87 1.14 -1.18
N PRO A 75 -8.60 0.72 -0.12
CA PRO A 75 -9.15 -0.63 -0.06
C PRO A 75 -10.11 -0.96 -1.21
N PHE A 76 -10.91 0.01 -1.67
CA PHE A 76 -11.77 -0.19 -2.85
C PHE A 76 -10.96 -0.39 -4.13
N ILE A 77 -9.85 0.35 -4.28
CA ILE A 77 -8.91 0.16 -5.40
C ILE A 77 -8.32 -1.25 -5.35
N ASN A 78 -7.90 -1.71 -4.17
CA ASN A 78 -7.36 -3.06 -3.99
C ASN A 78 -8.41 -4.13 -4.35
N ILE A 79 -9.65 -4.01 -3.86
CA ILE A 79 -10.74 -4.93 -4.19
C ILE A 79 -11.00 -4.96 -5.70
N PHE A 80 -11.07 -3.79 -6.35
CA PHE A 80 -11.26 -3.69 -7.80
C PHE A 80 -10.15 -4.42 -8.57
N LEU A 81 -8.88 -4.20 -8.19
CA LEU A 81 -7.75 -4.86 -8.84
C LEU A 81 -7.77 -6.38 -8.66
N ILE A 82 -8.18 -6.85 -7.48
CA ILE A 82 -8.29 -8.29 -7.21
C ILE A 82 -9.42 -8.90 -8.07
N ILE A 83 -10.60 -8.29 -8.10
CA ILE A 83 -11.74 -8.78 -8.90
C ILE A 83 -11.38 -8.84 -10.38
N LYS A 84 -10.77 -7.78 -10.91
CA LYS A 84 -10.36 -7.75 -12.31
C LYS A 84 -9.30 -8.81 -12.63
N TYR A 85 -8.37 -9.07 -11.72
CA TYR A 85 -7.38 -10.14 -11.88
C TYR A 85 -8.03 -11.51 -12.08
N PHE A 86 -8.95 -11.86 -11.17
CA PHE A 86 -9.64 -13.15 -11.22
C PHE A 86 -10.52 -13.26 -12.46
N LYS A 87 -11.22 -12.19 -12.85
CA LYS A 87 -12.04 -12.18 -14.06
C LYS A 87 -11.22 -12.39 -15.35
N GLU A 88 -10.02 -11.81 -15.45
CA GLU A 88 -9.14 -12.03 -16.61
C GLU A 88 -8.57 -13.46 -16.65
N HIS A 89 -8.37 -14.09 -15.50
CA HIS A 89 -7.84 -15.46 -15.41
C HIS A 89 -8.91 -16.56 -15.50
N GLU A 90 -10.19 -16.25 -15.30
CA GLU A 90 -11.30 -17.18 -15.50
C GLU A 90 -11.66 -17.35 -17.00
N ASN A 91 -11.38 -16.34 -17.82
CA ASN A 91 -11.70 -16.33 -19.26
C ASN A 91 -10.56 -16.88 -20.15
N ASN A 92 -9.47 -17.39 -19.58
CA ASN A 92 -8.34 -18.02 -20.27
C ASN A 92 -8.26 -19.50 -19.92
#